data_AF-A0A349WZU0-F1
#
_entry.id   AF-A0A349WZU0-F1
#
_cell.length_a   1.000
_cell.length_b   1.000
_cell.length_c   1.000
_cell.angle_alpha   90.00
_cell.angle_beta   90.00
_cell.angle_gamma   90.00
#
_symmetry.space_group_name_H-M   'P 1'
#
loop_
_entity.id
_entity.type
_entity.pdbx_description
1 polymer ?
#
loop_
_entity_poly.entity_id
_entity_poly.type
_entity_poly.pdbx_seq_one_letter_code
_entity_poly.pdbx_strand_id
1 'polypeptide(L)'
;MFLRSFLKDTVFVLAAVILLGIAYGRVKKQNEKDLDVQEASETIHAPLPIAQIQIGDYTALVPPGPNTLMDVPQNLTEKIREGLQNVSSVRLDKDKCIPSSILRTGWKRCLGNYILAATNAKGKIKLIEVYGGNASGSGFKVACERERACESGINPPFLISAPAGWTVVALRTVAYDKSSEDGVKAVVYIPYSSRLNTPELRQAGLEYLKEAILGAWYELRAKDIKSKYIDGKVVTDFGTPDHLSVLILTEQILSDIGFVNGSDAQRIEMLDRALVTLGLNRWKSYEYTLSPAGARGIGQGMERTYTSIRGKYVLADLPEDHIEGRVDHHTAIKMMICHTDAEWWAIKNRPALLRNKWKRRLVFAAGYNASIARVNKALESCGNNWRESSCTKLPGETRRYLIKYEWIYKTLFDPAFRDRLQNTGLNMSDATPIASK
;
A
#
# COMPACT_ATOMS: atom_id res chain seq x y z
N MET A 1 55.59 -34.59 -53.42
CA MET A 1 55.04 -33.23 -53.18
C MET A 1 53.84 -33.22 -52.22
N PHE A 2 53.56 -34.30 -51.47
CA PHE A 2 52.38 -34.39 -50.58
C PHE A 2 52.71 -34.32 -49.07
N LEU A 3 53.97 -34.46 -48.66
CA LEU A 3 54.36 -34.45 -47.24
C LEU A 3 54.61 -33.04 -46.66
N ARG A 4 54.82 -32.03 -47.50
CA ARG A 4 55.11 -30.63 -47.07
C ARG A 4 53.85 -29.78 -46.82
N SER A 5 52.69 -30.16 -47.37
CA SER A 5 51.42 -29.46 -47.13
C SER A 5 50.82 -29.88 -45.79
N PHE A 6 50.82 -31.18 -45.50
CA PHE A 6 50.19 -31.71 -44.29
C PHE A 6 50.84 -31.19 -43.00
N LEU A 7 52.18 -31.08 -42.96
CA LEU A 7 52.92 -30.53 -41.82
C LEU A 7 52.71 -29.03 -41.62
N LYS A 8 52.42 -28.24 -42.67
CA LYS A 8 52.11 -26.81 -42.51
C LYS A 8 50.74 -26.63 -41.89
N ASP A 9 49.75 -27.42 -42.31
CA ASP A 9 48.38 -27.31 -41.81
C ASP A 9 48.25 -27.84 -40.36
N THR A 10 49.01 -28.87 -39.98
CA THR A 10 49.03 -29.33 -38.57
C THR A 10 49.71 -28.34 -37.63
N VAL A 11 50.80 -27.70 -38.07
CA VAL A 11 51.50 -26.68 -37.26
C VAL A 11 50.66 -25.42 -37.10
N PHE A 12 49.91 -25.00 -38.13
CA PHE A 12 48.98 -23.87 -38.04
C PHE A 12 47.80 -24.14 -37.10
N VAL A 13 47.24 -25.35 -37.13
CA VAL A 13 46.13 -25.74 -36.23
C VAL A 13 46.63 -25.85 -34.78
N LEU A 14 47.82 -26.42 -34.54
CA LEU A 14 48.40 -26.48 -33.19
C LEU A 14 48.73 -25.09 -32.65
N ALA A 15 49.28 -24.20 -33.48
CA ALA A 15 49.56 -22.82 -33.09
C ALA A 15 48.28 -22.03 -32.79
N ALA A 16 47.21 -22.23 -33.55
CA ALA A 16 45.90 -21.59 -33.31
C ALA A 16 45.24 -22.09 -32.01
N VAL A 17 45.34 -23.40 -31.71
CA VAL A 17 44.82 -23.97 -30.45
C VAL A 17 45.62 -23.51 -29.24
N ILE A 18 46.95 -23.39 -29.36
CA ILE A 18 47.81 -22.83 -28.31
C ILE A 18 47.52 -21.35 -28.09
N LEU A 19 47.34 -20.56 -29.15
CA LEU A 19 46.98 -19.14 -29.05
C LEU A 19 45.57 -18.93 -28.47
N LEU A 20 44.61 -19.79 -28.81
CA LEU A 20 43.27 -19.79 -28.20
C LEU A 20 43.32 -20.22 -26.73
N GLY A 21 44.15 -21.19 -26.36
CA GLY A 21 44.38 -21.61 -24.97
C GLY A 21 45.06 -20.53 -24.13
N ILE A 22 46.03 -19.79 -24.69
CA ILE A 22 46.70 -18.66 -24.03
C ILE A 22 45.77 -17.45 -23.93
N ALA A 23 44.93 -17.19 -24.94
CA ALA A 23 43.91 -16.14 -24.90
C ALA A 23 42.81 -16.45 -23.88
N TYR A 24 42.33 -17.70 -23.82
CA TYR A 24 41.35 -18.15 -22.82
C TYR A 24 41.95 -18.15 -21.41
N GLY A 25 43.21 -18.55 -21.26
CA GLY A 25 43.96 -18.47 -20.00
C GLY A 25 44.20 -17.03 -19.54
N ARG A 26 44.42 -16.07 -20.45
CA ARG A 26 44.55 -14.64 -20.13
C ARG A 26 43.21 -13.98 -19.79
N VAL A 27 42.12 -14.30 -20.50
CA VAL A 27 40.77 -13.82 -20.14
C VAL A 27 40.35 -14.37 -18.79
N LYS A 28 40.69 -15.64 -18.47
CA LYS A 28 40.42 -16.22 -17.16
C LYS A 28 41.28 -15.61 -16.05
N LYS A 29 42.58 -15.36 -16.30
CA LYS A 29 43.47 -14.67 -15.32
C LYS A 29 43.16 -13.18 -15.14
N GLN A 30 42.52 -12.54 -16.11
CA GLN A 30 42.09 -11.14 -16.03
C GLN A 30 40.71 -11.05 -15.35
N ASN A 31 39.82 -12.01 -15.59
CA ASN A 31 38.59 -12.17 -14.79
C ASN A 31 38.87 -12.63 -13.35
N GLU A 32 39.95 -13.38 -13.07
CA GLU A 32 40.37 -13.75 -11.71
C GLU A 32 41.18 -12.65 -10.99
N LYS A 33 41.63 -11.60 -11.70
CA LYS A 33 42.31 -10.43 -11.10
C LYS A 33 41.41 -9.20 -10.91
N ASP A 34 40.22 -9.20 -11.52
CA ASP A 34 39.16 -8.20 -11.26
C ASP A 34 38.04 -8.75 -10.36
N LEU A 35 38.26 -9.91 -9.73
CA LEU A 35 37.44 -10.47 -8.66
C LEU A 35 38.22 -10.46 -7.34
N ASP A 36 38.82 -9.33 -6.98
CA ASP A 36 38.94 -8.96 -5.56
C ASP A 36 37.60 -8.35 -5.15
N VAL A 37 36.56 -9.21 -5.21
CA VAL A 37 35.35 -8.96 -4.45
C VAL A 37 35.83 -9.09 -3.02
N GLN A 38 36.04 -7.93 -2.38
CA GLN A 38 35.85 -7.85 -0.95
C GLN A 38 34.54 -8.60 -0.69
N GLU A 39 34.64 -9.81 -0.14
CA GLU A 39 33.59 -10.36 0.70
C GLU A 39 33.38 -9.27 1.75
N ALA A 40 32.51 -8.32 1.41
CA ALA A 40 31.71 -7.65 2.39
C ALA A 40 31.04 -8.80 3.10
N SER A 41 31.64 -9.21 4.22
CA SER A 41 30.93 -9.84 5.29
C SER A 41 29.63 -9.06 5.36
N GLU A 42 28.57 -9.66 4.83
CA GLU A 42 27.22 -9.23 5.12
C GLU A 42 27.18 -9.36 6.63
N THR A 43 27.46 -8.25 7.32
CA THR A 43 27.04 -8.07 8.68
C THR A 43 25.54 -8.21 8.59
N ILE A 44 25.07 -9.44 8.80
CA ILE A 44 23.69 -9.77 9.05
C ILE A 44 23.37 -8.92 10.27
N HIS A 45 22.88 -7.70 10.04
CA HIS A 45 22.40 -6.86 11.10
C HIS A 45 21.33 -7.69 11.80
N ALA A 46 21.54 -7.94 13.10
CA ALA A 46 20.55 -8.61 13.91
C ALA A 46 19.19 -7.95 13.62
N PRO A 47 18.13 -8.74 13.38
CA PRO A 47 16.83 -8.18 13.07
C PRO A 47 16.48 -7.16 14.14
N LEU A 48 16.13 -5.95 13.71
CA LEU A 48 15.73 -4.88 14.62
C LEU A 48 14.65 -5.41 15.57
N PRO A 49 14.66 -5.01 16.86
CA PRO A 49 13.63 -5.43 17.79
C PRO A 49 12.26 -5.08 17.20
N ILE A 50 11.33 -6.03 17.33
CA ILE A 50 9.98 -5.89 16.77
C ILE A 50 9.35 -4.63 17.38
N ALA A 51 9.09 -3.63 16.56
CA ALA A 51 8.33 -2.46 17.00
C ALA A 51 6.90 -2.90 17.35
N GLN A 52 6.51 -2.63 18.59
CA GLN A 52 5.18 -2.90 19.12
C GLN A 52 4.47 -1.57 19.37
N ILE A 53 3.21 -1.48 18.96
CA ILE A 53 2.39 -0.27 19.08
C ILE A 53 1.13 -0.62 19.85
N GLN A 54 0.93 0.05 21.00
CA GLN A 54 -0.30 -0.10 21.77
C GLN A 54 -1.46 0.65 21.11
N ILE A 55 -2.56 -0.04 20.83
CA ILE A 55 -3.79 0.48 20.23
C ILE A 55 -4.97 0.14 21.14
N GLY A 56 -5.28 1.03 22.09
CA GLY A 56 -6.26 0.73 23.15
C GLY A 56 -5.79 -0.46 23.99
N ASP A 57 -6.59 -1.52 24.06
CA ASP A 57 -6.27 -2.75 24.79
C ASP A 57 -5.45 -3.77 23.99
N TYR A 58 -5.06 -3.42 22.75
CA TYR A 58 -4.40 -4.33 21.82
C TYR A 58 -2.96 -3.91 21.56
N THR A 59 -2.06 -4.88 21.41
CA THR A 59 -0.67 -4.62 20.99
C THR A 59 -0.53 -5.05 19.53
N ALA A 60 -0.35 -4.08 18.65
CA ALA A 60 -0.08 -4.32 17.24
C ALA A 60 1.44 -4.47 17.02
N LEU A 61 1.82 -5.44 16.18
CA LEU A 61 3.18 -5.68 15.76
C LEU A 61 3.39 -5.02 14.40
N VAL A 62 4.47 -4.27 14.24
CA VAL A 62 4.85 -3.80 12.91
C VAL A 62 5.15 -5.02 12.02
N PRO A 63 4.54 -5.12 10.82
CA PRO A 63 4.78 -6.24 9.91
C PRO A 63 6.26 -6.41 9.59
N PRO A 64 6.72 -7.64 9.33
CA PRO A 64 8.04 -7.86 8.77
C PRO A 64 8.14 -7.22 7.38
N GLY A 65 9.36 -7.00 6.90
CA GLY A 65 9.60 -6.56 5.53
C GLY A 65 11.06 -6.11 5.34
N PRO A 66 11.42 -5.55 4.18
CA PRO A 66 12.80 -5.19 3.88
C PRO A 66 13.36 -4.15 4.86
N ASN A 67 14.68 -4.23 5.06
CA ASN A 67 15.47 -3.15 5.67
C ASN A 67 15.62 -1.99 4.67
N THR A 68 15.97 -0.82 5.19
CA THR A 68 16.32 0.34 4.37
C THR A 68 17.47 0.00 3.43
N LEU A 69 17.31 0.30 2.14
CA LEU A 69 18.37 0.10 1.14
C LEU A 69 19.56 1.02 1.45
N MET A 70 20.79 0.53 1.26
CA MET A 70 22.02 1.28 1.58
C MET A 70 22.18 2.59 0.80
N ASP A 71 21.57 2.66 -0.39
CA ASP A 71 21.61 3.81 -1.28
C ASP A 71 20.42 4.79 -1.06
N VAL A 72 19.57 4.54 -0.06
CA VAL A 72 18.57 5.48 0.46
C VAL A 72 19.22 6.32 1.56
N PRO A 73 19.08 7.66 1.55
CA PRO A 73 19.76 8.52 2.52
C PRO A 73 19.28 8.25 3.95
N GLN A 74 20.22 8.24 4.91
CA GLN A 74 19.92 8.01 6.33
C GLN A 74 18.96 9.06 6.91
N ASN A 75 19.01 10.31 6.43
CA ASN A 75 18.08 11.39 6.80
C ASN A 75 16.85 11.45 5.88
N LEU A 76 16.29 10.30 5.49
CA LEU A 76 15.17 10.20 4.54
C LEU A 76 13.99 11.11 4.90
N THR A 77 13.57 11.15 6.17
CA THR A 77 12.44 11.97 6.63
C THR A 77 12.67 13.47 6.40
N GLU A 78 13.91 13.95 6.59
CA GLU A 78 14.28 15.33 6.29
C GLU A 78 14.21 15.59 4.78
N LYS A 79 14.69 14.64 3.96
CA LYS A 79 14.66 14.76 2.49
C LYS A 79 13.27 14.65 1.89
N ILE A 80 12.35 13.94 2.54
CA ILE A 80 10.91 13.99 2.22
C ILE A 80 10.36 15.40 2.46
N ARG A 81 10.69 16.01 3.61
CA ARG A 81 10.23 17.38 3.93
C ARG A 81 10.78 18.42 2.96
N GLU A 82 12.08 18.38 2.66
CA GLU A 82 12.69 19.25 1.64
C GLU A 82 12.08 19.00 0.26
N GLY A 83 11.86 17.73 -0.13
CA GLY A 83 11.24 17.37 -1.40
C GLY A 83 9.84 17.96 -1.55
N LEU A 84 9.01 17.83 -0.52
CA LEU A 84 7.68 18.45 -0.46
C LEU A 84 7.74 19.98 -0.62
N GLN A 85 8.66 20.64 0.07
CA GLN A 85 8.84 22.10 -0.03
C GLN A 85 9.26 22.50 -1.46
N ASN A 86 10.23 21.79 -2.03
CA ASN A 86 10.77 22.09 -3.36
C ASN A 86 9.74 21.95 -4.47
N VAL A 87 8.83 20.97 -4.40
CA VAL A 87 7.78 20.83 -5.42
C VAL A 87 6.61 21.79 -5.17
N SER A 88 6.32 22.18 -3.93
CA SER A 88 5.10 22.93 -3.58
C SER A 88 4.96 24.29 -4.27
N SER A 89 6.08 24.97 -4.52
CA SER A 89 6.12 26.28 -5.17
C SER A 89 6.15 26.22 -6.70
N VAL A 90 6.32 25.03 -7.29
CA VAL A 90 6.47 24.93 -8.75
C VAL A 90 5.13 25.15 -9.44
N ARG A 91 5.10 26.05 -10.43
CA ARG A 91 3.89 26.35 -11.20
C ARG A 91 3.57 25.18 -12.12
N LEU A 92 2.35 24.68 -12.05
CA LEU A 92 1.82 23.73 -13.04
C LEU A 92 1.16 24.51 -14.18
N ASP A 93 1.34 24.02 -15.41
CA ASP A 93 0.66 24.53 -16.59
C ASP A 93 -0.76 23.92 -16.67
N LYS A 94 -1.73 24.63 -16.09
CA LYS A 94 -3.13 24.19 -16.01
C LYS A 94 -3.83 24.20 -17.36
N ASP A 95 -3.41 25.03 -18.31
CA ASP A 95 -4.06 25.15 -19.63
C ASP A 95 -3.89 23.89 -20.46
N LYS A 96 -2.89 23.08 -20.12
CA LYS A 96 -2.65 21.76 -20.70
C LYS A 96 -3.47 20.65 -20.05
N CYS A 97 -4.26 20.95 -19.01
CA CYS A 97 -5.09 20.01 -18.25
C CYS A 97 -6.52 19.92 -18.80
N ILE A 98 -6.88 18.79 -19.41
CA ILE A 98 -8.22 18.51 -19.92
C ILE A 98 -9.03 17.80 -18.82
N PRO A 99 -10.09 18.40 -18.26
CA PRO A 99 -10.92 17.74 -17.26
C PRO A 99 -11.59 16.49 -17.84
N SER A 100 -11.49 15.34 -17.16
CA SER A 100 -12.34 14.18 -17.46
C SER A 100 -13.45 14.08 -16.41
N SER A 101 -14.66 14.51 -16.78
CA SER A 101 -15.85 14.45 -15.92
C SER A 101 -16.30 13.02 -15.57
N ILE A 102 -15.84 12.04 -16.34
CA ILE A 102 -16.27 10.63 -16.26
C ILE A 102 -15.59 9.89 -15.10
N LEU A 103 -14.32 10.20 -14.77
CA LEU A 103 -13.54 9.36 -13.86
C LEU A 103 -13.50 9.87 -12.42
N ARG A 104 -13.69 11.17 -12.15
CA ARG A 104 -13.73 11.80 -10.80
C ARG A 104 -12.59 11.40 -9.82
N THR A 105 -11.58 10.69 -10.30
CA THR A 105 -10.27 10.45 -9.72
C THR A 105 -9.30 11.41 -10.37
N GLY A 106 -8.15 11.63 -9.75
CA GLY A 106 -7.18 12.65 -10.17
C GLY A 106 -6.64 12.58 -11.60
N TRP A 107 -7.17 11.81 -12.56
CA TRP A 107 -6.67 11.73 -13.94
C TRP A 107 -7.72 11.85 -15.06
N LYS A 108 -7.45 12.75 -16.01
CA LYS A 108 -6.68 12.46 -17.24
C LYS A 108 -6.27 13.78 -17.91
N ARG A 109 -5.09 13.80 -18.54
CA ARG A 109 -4.57 14.79 -19.50
C ARG A 109 -4.24 16.20 -18.98
N CYS A 110 -3.30 16.36 -18.06
CA CYS A 110 -2.30 17.42 -18.32
C CYS A 110 -1.32 16.87 -19.40
N LEU A 111 -0.60 17.70 -20.14
CA LEU A 111 0.60 17.29 -20.89
C LEU A 111 1.83 17.78 -20.11
N GLY A 112 2.49 16.90 -19.33
CA GLY A 112 3.63 17.24 -18.47
C GLY A 112 3.41 17.17 -16.97
N ASN A 113 3.05 15.99 -16.46
CA ASN A 113 2.04 15.85 -15.39
C ASN A 113 2.59 15.71 -13.98
N TYR A 114 3.86 15.38 -13.86
CA TYR A 114 4.48 15.21 -12.55
C TYR A 114 5.77 15.99 -12.48
N ILE A 115 5.89 16.71 -11.39
CA ILE A 115 7.16 17.28 -10.94
C ILE A 115 7.56 16.46 -9.74
N LEU A 116 8.57 15.62 -9.92
CA LEU A 116 9.07 14.73 -8.90
C LEU A 116 10.25 15.40 -8.19
N ALA A 117 10.25 15.41 -6.86
CA ALA A 117 11.49 15.56 -6.11
C ALA A 117 12.06 14.16 -5.86
N ALA A 118 13.31 13.96 -6.27
CA ALA A 118 14.05 12.74 -6.02
C ALA A 118 15.35 13.03 -5.27
N THR A 119 15.75 12.14 -4.37
CA THR A 119 16.97 12.23 -3.58
C THR A 119 17.86 11.01 -3.80
N ASN A 120 19.17 11.15 -3.63
CA ASN A 120 20.12 10.04 -3.70
C ASN A 120 20.74 9.73 -2.32
N ALA A 121 21.62 8.74 -2.25
CA ALA A 121 22.33 8.35 -1.02
C ALA A 121 23.06 9.51 -0.31
N LYS A 122 23.52 10.53 -1.04
CA LYS A 122 24.19 11.72 -0.49
C LYS A 122 23.21 12.80 -0.01
N GLY A 123 21.89 12.54 -0.08
CA GLY A 123 20.85 13.49 0.25
C GLY A 123 20.66 14.62 -0.76
N LYS A 124 21.26 14.52 -1.96
CA LYS A 124 21.10 15.53 -3.01
C LYS A 124 19.72 15.41 -3.64
N ILE A 125 18.96 16.51 -3.62
CA ILE A 125 17.65 16.57 -4.28
C ILE A 125 17.77 17.10 -5.71
N LYS A 126 16.99 16.51 -6.62
CA LYS A 126 16.72 17.02 -7.97
C LYS A 126 15.24 17.02 -8.26
N LEU A 127 14.81 18.00 -9.05
CA LEU A 127 13.48 18.03 -9.64
C LEU A 127 13.52 17.36 -11.02
N ILE A 128 12.55 16.50 -11.29
CA ILE A 128 12.42 15.73 -12.53
C ILE A 128 11.01 15.93 -13.05
N GLU A 129 10.90 16.42 -14.28
CA GLU A 129 9.61 16.56 -14.95
C GLU A 129 9.29 15.30 -15.77
N VAL A 130 8.08 14.78 -15.61
CA VAL A 130 7.61 13.56 -16.29
C VAL A 130 6.38 13.87 -17.16
N TYR A 131 6.56 13.72 -18.47
CA TYR A 131 5.57 14.01 -19.51
C TYR A 131 5.08 12.72 -20.16
N GLY A 132 3.77 12.42 -20.06
CA GLY A 132 3.19 11.24 -20.71
C GLY A 132 3.83 9.90 -20.29
N GLY A 133 4.40 9.83 -19.08
CA GLY A 133 5.13 8.67 -18.58
C GLY A 133 6.63 8.67 -18.90
N ASN A 134 7.13 9.64 -19.67
CA ASN A 134 8.55 9.77 -20.02
C ASN A 134 9.18 10.95 -19.28
N ALA A 135 10.36 10.75 -18.67
CA ALA A 135 11.12 11.84 -18.07
C ALA A 135 11.66 12.78 -19.16
N SER A 136 11.46 14.09 -19.01
CA SER A 136 11.97 15.10 -19.94
C SER A 136 13.39 15.52 -19.55
N GLY A 137 14.30 15.55 -20.54
CA GLY A 137 15.50 16.41 -20.60
C GLY A 137 16.55 16.32 -19.47
N SER A 138 16.36 15.49 -18.45
CA SER A 138 17.08 15.58 -17.17
C SER A 138 18.18 14.53 -16.98
N GLY A 139 18.41 13.67 -17.98
CA GLY A 139 19.30 12.52 -17.87
C GLY A 139 18.75 11.39 -16.98
N PHE A 140 17.50 11.52 -16.53
CA PHE A 140 16.79 10.50 -15.76
C PHE A 140 15.94 9.60 -16.64
N LYS A 141 15.86 8.32 -16.28
CA LYS A 141 14.84 7.38 -16.76
C LYS A 141 13.90 7.06 -15.61
N VAL A 142 12.63 7.37 -15.78
CA VAL A 142 11.57 7.12 -14.80
C VAL A 142 10.64 6.07 -15.36
N ALA A 143 10.33 5.05 -14.56
CA ALA A 143 9.39 3.98 -14.85
C ALA A 143 8.36 3.88 -13.71
N CYS A 144 7.35 3.04 -13.90
CA CYS A 144 6.40 2.66 -12.86
C CYS A 144 6.80 1.30 -12.31
N GLU A 145 6.72 1.09 -11.01
CA GLU A 145 7.05 -0.20 -10.39
C GLU A 145 6.16 -1.35 -10.86
N ARG A 146 4.98 -1.04 -11.41
CA ARG A 146 4.05 -2.02 -11.97
C ARG A 146 3.40 -1.48 -13.23
N GLU A 147 3.00 -2.39 -14.11
CA GLU A 147 2.23 -2.07 -15.30
C GLU A 147 0.98 -1.25 -14.93
N ARG A 148 0.73 -0.18 -15.70
CA ARG A 148 -0.41 0.72 -15.50
C ARG A 148 -0.51 1.34 -14.10
N ALA A 149 0.52 1.25 -13.25
CA ALA A 149 0.45 1.81 -11.89
C ALA A 149 0.62 3.33 -11.88
N CYS A 150 1.32 3.87 -12.88
CA CYS A 150 1.13 5.24 -13.28
C CYS A 150 -0.09 5.38 -14.18
N GLU A 151 -1.23 4.76 -13.82
CA GLU A 151 -2.60 5.14 -14.18
C GLU A 151 -3.41 5.72 -12.99
N SER A 152 -2.79 5.83 -11.79
CA SER A 152 -3.45 5.89 -10.47
C SER A 152 -3.72 7.27 -9.85
N GLY A 153 -3.68 8.35 -10.61
CA GLY A 153 -3.89 9.70 -10.06
C GLY A 153 -2.64 10.29 -9.39
N ILE A 154 -2.72 10.13 -8.08
CA ILE A 154 -2.01 10.97 -7.13
C ILE A 154 -0.94 10.15 -6.38
N ASN A 155 -0.99 8.82 -6.49
CA ASN A 155 -0.03 7.90 -5.87
C ASN A 155 0.64 6.92 -6.88
N PRO A 156 1.09 7.39 -8.07
CA PRO A 156 1.81 6.54 -9.00
C PRO A 156 3.16 6.09 -8.42
N PRO A 157 3.48 4.78 -8.39
CA PRO A 157 4.74 4.32 -7.83
C PRO A 157 5.89 4.49 -8.82
N PHE A 158 6.48 5.67 -8.83
CA PHE A 158 7.61 5.98 -9.70
C PHE A 158 8.90 5.34 -9.19
N LEU A 159 9.63 4.74 -10.12
CA LEU A 159 10.98 4.22 -9.94
C LEU A 159 11.93 4.94 -10.89
N ILE A 160 13.06 5.43 -10.38
CA ILE A 160 14.14 5.96 -11.22
C ILE A 160 15.08 4.81 -11.56
N SER A 161 15.09 4.40 -12.84
CA SER A 161 15.92 3.30 -13.34
C SER A 161 17.30 3.76 -13.80
N ALA A 162 17.48 5.05 -14.11
CA ALA A 162 18.77 5.64 -14.39
C ALA A 162 18.81 7.13 -14.04
N PRO A 163 19.92 7.64 -13.47
CA PRO A 163 20.94 6.87 -12.75
C PRO A 163 20.33 6.10 -11.56
N ALA A 164 20.87 4.92 -11.26
CA ALA A 164 20.41 4.11 -10.13
C ALA A 164 20.64 4.83 -8.78
N GLY A 165 19.93 4.40 -7.74
CA GLY A 165 20.09 4.93 -6.37
C GLY A 165 19.36 6.23 -6.09
N TRP A 166 18.40 6.61 -6.92
CA TRP A 166 17.53 7.76 -6.67
C TRP A 166 16.14 7.32 -6.20
N THR A 167 15.65 7.97 -5.15
CA THR A 167 14.36 7.71 -4.52
C THR A 167 13.45 8.91 -4.73
N VAL A 168 12.26 8.71 -5.31
CA VAL A 168 11.24 9.75 -5.41
C VAL A 168 10.64 9.97 -4.02
N VAL A 169 10.69 11.21 -3.53
CA VAL A 169 10.29 11.57 -2.15
C VAL A 169 9.14 12.57 -2.09
N ALA A 170 8.76 13.16 -3.22
CA ALA A 170 7.54 13.94 -3.37
C ALA A 170 7.17 14.04 -4.85
N LEU A 171 5.89 14.27 -5.11
CA LEU A 171 5.39 14.68 -6.41
C LEU A 171 4.48 15.89 -6.27
N ARG A 172 4.40 16.66 -7.35
CA ARG A 172 3.36 17.62 -7.59
C ARG A 172 2.64 17.30 -8.89
N THR A 173 1.32 17.35 -8.85
CA THR A 173 0.43 17.08 -9.99
C THR A 173 -0.91 17.81 -9.80
N VAL A 174 -1.92 17.50 -10.58
CA VAL A 174 -3.29 18.00 -10.39
C VAL A 174 -4.24 16.88 -9.97
N ALA A 175 -5.28 17.24 -9.23
CA ALA A 175 -6.43 16.39 -8.96
C ALA A 175 -7.71 17.07 -9.47
N TYR A 176 -8.74 16.27 -9.77
CA TYR A 176 -10.07 16.79 -10.06
C TYR A 176 -10.63 17.53 -8.84
N ASP A 177 -11.19 18.71 -9.07
CA ASP A 177 -11.85 19.51 -8.04
C ASP A 177 -13.00 20.30 -8.66
N LYS A 178 -14.24 19.90 -8.35
CA LYS A 178 -15.45 20.56 -8.84
C LYS A 178 -15.60 22.01 -8.38
N SER A 179 -14.91 22.40 -7.31
CA SER A 179 -14.98 23.76 -6.74
C SER A 179 -13.99 24.72 -7.37
N SER A 180 -13.00 24.20 -8.10
CA SER A 180 -12.04 25.00 -8.86
C SER A 180 -12.66 25.48 -10.17
N GLU A 181 -12.37 26.73 -10.56
CA GLU A 181 -12.80 27.34 -11.82
C GLU A 181 -12.45 26.45 -13.04
N ASP A 182 -11.25 25.88 -13.03
CA ASP A 182 -10.72 25.04 -14.11
C ASP A 182 -11.10 23.55 -13.93
N GLY A 183 -11.89 23.21 -12.90
CA GLY A 183 -12.25 21.82 -12.56
C GLY A 183 -11.10 20.97 -12.00
N VAL A 184 -9.94 21.58 -11.72
CA VAL A 184 -8.74 20.91 -11.19
C VAL A 184 -8.03 21.74 -10.11
N LYS A 185 -7.42 21.07 -9.13
CA LYS A 185 -6.56 21.68 -8.10
C LYS A 185 -5.14 21.11 -8.15
N ALA A 186 -4.14 21.95 -7.93
CA ALA A 186 -2.76 21.48 -7.76
C ALA A 186 -2.63 20.73 -6.43
N VAL A 187 -1.94 19.59 -6.45
CA VAL A 187 -1.74 18.74 -5.27
C VAL A 187 -0.28 18.35 -5.14
N VAL A 188 0.15 18.21 -3.89
CA VAL A 188 1.46 17.69 -3.53
C VAL A 188 1.23 16.44 -2.69
N TYR A 189 1.92 15.38 -3.06
CA TYR A 189 1.75 14.06 -2.46
C TYR A 189 3.09 13.33 -2.41
N ILE A 190 3.23 12.35 -1.54
CA ILE A 190 4.39 11.46 -1.54
C ILE A 190 3.95 10.14 -2.15
N PRO A 191 4.35 9.83 -3.40
CA PRO A 191 4.02 8.55 -3.99
C PRO A 191 4.74 7.43 -3.25
N TYR A 192 4.09 6.29 -3.09
CA TYR A 192 4.80 5.08 -2.65
C TYR A 192 5.89 4.70 -3.66
N SER A 193 7.04 4.30 -3.17
CA SER A 193 8.02 3.49 -3.91
C SER A 193 8.55 2.41 -2.99
N SER A 194 8.94 1.26 -3.52
CA SER A 194 9.64 0.21 -2.79
C SER A 194 10.90 0.74 -2.08
N ARG A 195 11.54 1.78 -2.62
CA ARG A 195 12.70 2.46 -2.01
C ARG A 195 12.34 3.30 -0.77
N LEU A 196 11.06 3.61 -0.57
CA LEU A 196 10.51 4.23 0.65
C LEU A 196 9.98 3.19 1.64
N ASN A 197 10.04 1.90 1.32
CA ASN A 197 9.62 0.85 2.24
C ASN A 197 10.71 0.57 3.28
N THR A 198 10.72 1.39 4.33
CA THR A 198 11.62 1.23 5.48
C THR A 198 10.86 0.80 6.73
N PRO A 199 11.51 0.10 7.68
CA PRO A 199 10.89 -0.25 8.97
C PRO A 199 10.27 0.96 9.68
N GLU A 200 10.96 2.10 9.66
CA GLU A 200 10.53 3.34 10.33
C GLU A 200 9.28 3.93 9.69
N LEU A 201 9.16 3.89 8.36
CA LEU A 201 7.99 4.39 7.66
C LEU A 201 6.77 3.47 7.78
N ARG A 202 6.98 2.14 7.87
CA ARG A 202 5.91 1.19 8.23
C ARG A 202 5.41 1.43 9.65
N GLN A 203 6.32 1.61 10.60
CA GLN A 203 6.00 1.94 11.98
C GLN A 203 5.22 3.27 12.06
N ALA A 204 5.71 4.32 11.41
CA ALA A 204 5.03 5.62 11.36
C ALA A 204 3.61 5.52 10.78
N GLY A 205 3.40 4.64 9.80
CA GLY A 205 2.08 4.36 9.24
C GLY A 205 1.12 3.73 10.24
N LEU A 206 1.60 2.75 11.00
CA LEU A 206 0.79 2.09 12.03
C LEU A 206 0.54 3.00 13.24
N GLU A 207 1.52 3.85 13.61
CA GLU A 207 1.37 4.88 14.64
C GLU A 207 0.33 5.93 14.24
N TYR A 208 0.40 6.43 13.00
CA TYR A 208 -0.60 7.36 12.48
C TYR A 208 -2.00 6.74 12.47
N LEU A 209 -2.12 5.49 12.01
CA LEU A 209 -3.40 4.79 11.99
C LEU A 209 -3.98 4.63 13.41
N LYS A 210 -3.14 4.26 14.39
CA LYS A 210 -3.51 4.25 15.82
C LYS A 210 -4.04 5.62 16.25
N GLU A 211 -3.30 6.69 16.01
CA GLU A 211 -3.68 8.05 16.44
C GLU A 211 -5.03 8.47 15.85
N ALA A 212 -5.22 8.29 14.54
CA ALA A 212 -6.46 8.63 13.85
C ALA A 212 -7.66 7.83 14.39
N ILE A 213 -7.46 6.53 14.64
CA ILE A 213 -8.51 5.65 15.17
C ILE A 213 -8.86 6.01 16.60
N LEU A 214 -7.87 6.16 17.48
CA LEU A 214 -8.10 6.45 18.89
C LEU A 214 -8.72 7.83 19.09
N GLY A 215 -8.36 8.83 18.28
CA GLY A 215 -9.01 10.15 18.32
C GLY A 215 -10.53 10.04 18.11
N ALA A 216 -10.93 9.40 17.00
CA ALA A 216 -12.35 9.18 16.68
C ALA A 216 -13.05 8.29 17.73
N TRP A 217 -12.38 7.23 18.18
CA TRP A 217 -12.94 6.28 19.13
C TRP A 217 -13.19 6.92 20.50
N TYR A 218 -12.21 7.66 21.04
CA TYR A 218 -12.36 8.34 22.33
C TYR A 218 -13.40 9.45 22.28
N GLU A 219 -13.53 10.17 21.16
CA GLU A 219 -14.60 11.16 21.01
C GLU A 219 -15.98 10.49 21.10
N LEU A 220 -16.22 9.42 20.33
CA LEU A 220 -17.51 8.71 20.36
C LEU A 220 -17.76 8.06 21.73
N ARG A 221 -16.71 7.59 22.40
CA ARG A 221 -16.80 7.05 23.76
C ARG A 221 -17.20 8.14 24.77
N ALA A 222 -16.56 9.31 24.71
CA ALA A 222 -16.83 10.44 25.59
C ALA A 222 -18.25 11.00 25.41
N LYS A 223 -18.77 10.96 24.16
CA LYS A 223 -20.16 11.34 23.85
C LYS A 223 -21.18 10.26 24.20
N ASP A 224 -20.74 9.12 24.72
CA ASP A 224 -21.59 8.01 25.17
C ASP A 224 -22.62 7.58 24.09
N ILE A 225 -22.15 7.51 22.83
CA ILE A 225 -23.02 7.22 21.68
C ILE A 225 -23.55 5.80 21.80
N LYS A 226 -24.80 5.67 22.24
CA LYS A 226 -25.46 4.39 22.48
C LYS A 226 -25.58 3.58 21.20
N SER A 227 -25.40 2.27 21.35
CA SER A 227 -25.78 1.30 20.32
C SER A 227 -27.27 1.45 20.03
N LYS A 228 -27.64 1.39 18.75
CA LYS A 228 -29.06 1.40 18.35
C LYS A 228 -29.69 0.01 18.40
N TYR A 229 -28.88 -1.03 18.64
CA TYR A 229 -29.30 -2.41 18.41
C TYR A 229 -29.03 -3.35 19.59
N ILE A 230 -28.10 -3.00 20.49
CA ILE A 230 -27.77 -3.78 21.68
C ILE A 230 -27.89 -2.90 22.92
N ASP A 231 -28.85 -3.21 23.78
CA ASP A 231 -29.12 -2.44 25.00
C ASP A 231 -27.92 -2.40 25.95
N GLY A 232 -27.73 -1.24 26.58
CA GLY A 232 -26.63 -1.00 27.52
C GLY A 232 -25.24 -0.98 26.89
N LYS A 233 -25.13 -0.97 25.56
CA LYS A 233 -23.86 -0.86 24.82
C LYS A 233 -23.73 0.49 24.14
N VAL A 234 -22.49 0.84 23.81
CA VAL A 234 -22.14 2.00 22.98
C VAL A 234 -21.50 1.53 21.67
N VAL A 235 -21.54 2.36 20.63
CA VAL A 235 -21.02 2.00 19.29
C VAL A 235 -19.55 1.53 19.32
N THR A 236 -18.76 2.11 20.23
CA THR A 236 -17.34 1.76 20.45
C THR A 236 -17.11 0.37 21.02
N ASP A 237 -18.13 -0.29 21.59
CA ASP A 237 -18.02 -1.68 22.06
C ASP A 237 -17.93 -2.69 20.89
N PHE A 238 -18.31 -2.26 19.68
CA PHE A 238 -18.31 -3.07 18.47
C PHE A 238 -17.31 -2.57 17.44
N GLY A 239 -17.24 -1.25 17.23
CA GLY A 239 -16.17 -0.61 16.46
C GLY A 239 -14.89 -0.50 17.28
N THR A 240 -14.19 -1.61 17.50
CA THR A 240 -12.96 -1.66 18.31
C THR A 240 -11.72 -1.21 17.52
N PRO A 241 -10.73 -0.55 18.14
CA PRO A 241 -9.59 0.02 17.40
C PRO A 241 -8.83 -0.96 16.52
N ASP A 242 -8.66 -2.20 16.98
CA ASP A 242 -8.01 -3.27 16.24
C ASP A 242 -8.85 -3.76 15.04
N HIS A 243 -10.18 -3.80 15.15
CA HIS A 243 -11.07 -4.10 14.04
C HIS A 243 -10.99 -3.02 12.96
N LEU A 244 -11.03 -1.74 13.37
CA LEU A 244 -10.92 -0.60 12.46
C LEU A 244 -9.56 -0.56 11.75
N SER A 245 -8.48 -0.88 12.48
CA SER A 245 -7.13 -0.96 11.91
C SER A 245 -7.07 -1.96 10.75
N VAL A 246 -7.62 -3.16 10.96
CA VAL A 246 -7.63 -4.20 9.93
C VAL A 246 -8.59 -3.88 8.80
N LEU A 247 -9.77 -3.31 9.07
CA LEU A 247 -10.70 -2.89 8.02
C LEU A 247 -10.03 -1.87 7.08
N ILE A 248 -9.47 -0.79 7.64
CA ILE A 248 -8.80 0.25 6.87
C ILE A 248 -7.69 -0.36 5.99
N LEU A 249 -6.81 -1.17 6.57
CA LEU A 249 -5.73 -1.78 5.80
C LEU A 249 -6.26 -2.73 4.73
N THR A 250 -7.34 -3.46 5.00
CA THR A 250 -7.99 -4.38 4.03
C THR A 250 -8.57 -3.63 2.83
N GLU A 251 -9.17 -2.45 3.05
CA GLU A 251 -9.69 -1.56 2.00
C GLU A 251 -8.58 -1.00 1.10
N GLN A 252 -7.38 -0.81 1.64
CA GLN A 252 -6.25 -0.22 0.91
C GLN A 252 -5.33 -1.25 0.25
N ILE A 253 -5.65 -2.54 0.35
CA ILE A 253 -4.97 -3.59 -0.43
C ILE A 253 -5.32 -3.43 -1.90
N LEU A 254 -4.27 -3.32 -2.71
CA LEU A 254 -4.34 -3.00 -4.13
C LEU A 254 -5.07 -4.06 -4.98
N SER A 255 -4.90 -5.35 -4.69
CA SER A 255 -5.42 -6.43 -5.54
C SER A 255 -5.89 -7.63 -4.71
N ASP A 256 -7.20 -7.87 -4.69
CA ASP A 256 -7.79 -9.01 -3.98
C ASP A 256 -7.34 -10.35 -4.55
N ILE A 257 -7.28 -10.46 -5.88
CA ILE A 257 -6.87 -11.68 -6.56
C ILE A 257 -5.37 -11.92 -6.33
N GLY A 258 -4.55 -10.87 -6.48
CA GLY A 258 -3.12 -10.93 -6.23
C GLY A 258 -2.81 -11.29 -4.77
N PHE A 259 -3.59 -10.78 -3.82
CA PHE A 259 -3.41 -11.10 -2.40
C PHE A 259 -3.74 -12.57 -2.10
N VAL A 260 -4.86 -13.08 -2.63
CA VAL A 260 -5.28 -14.45 -2.36
C VAL A 260 -4.35 -15.47 -3.01
N ASN A 261 -3.94 -15.24 -4.26
CA ASN A 261 -3.08 -16.16 -5.00
C ASN A 261 -1.59 -15.96 -4.74
N GLY A 262 -1.20 -14.84 -4.11
CA GLY A 262 0.19 -14.48 -3.90
C GLY A 262 0.86 -15.20 -2.75
N SER A 263 2.19 -15.15 -2.73
CA SER A 263 3.03 -15.58 -1.62
C SER A 263 2.88 -14.64 -0.41
N ASP A 264 3.35 -15.06 0.76
CA ASP A 264 3.37 -14.19 1.94
C ASP A 264 4.26 -12.95 1.74
N ALA A 265 5.34 -13.05 0.95
CA ALA A 265 6.15 -11.89 0.58
C ALA A 265 5.34 -10.86 -0.24
N GLN A 266 4.52 -11.32 -1.18
CA GLN A 266 3.65 -10.44 -1.97
C GLN A 266 2.53 -9.81 -1.10
N ARG A 267 2.00 -10.56 -0.13
CA ARG A 267 1.01 -10.02 0.83
C ARG A 267 1.63 -8.96 1.75
N ILE A 268 2.86 -9.19 2.22
CA ILE A 268 3.64 -8.21 2.97
C ILE A 268 3.89 -6.96 2.14
N GLU A 269 4.32 -7.09 0.88
CA GLU A 269 4.53 -5.93 0.00
C GLU A 269 3.27 -5.05 -0.13
N MET A 270 2.10 -5.67 -0.29
CA MET A 270 0.83 -4.92 -0.36
C MET A 270 0.47 -4.23 0.96
N LEU A 271 0.72 -4.89 2.09
CA LEU A 271 0.48 -4.33 3.43
C LEU A 271 1.46 -3.18 3.73
N ASP A 272 2.75 -3.39 3.45
CA ASP A 272 3.82 -2.41 3.57
C ASP A 272 3.50 -1.15 2.77
N ARG A 273 3.04 -1.32 1.52
CA ARG A 273 2.61 -0.20 0.69
C ARG A 273 1.52 0.64 1.35
N ALA A 274 0.54 0.00 1.99
CA ALA A 274 -0.53 0.71 2.68
C ALA A 274 0.02 1.47 3.90
N LEU A 275 0.83 0.81 4.73
CA LEU A 275 1.44 1.42 5.91
C LEU A 275 2.39 2.57 5.56
N VAL A 276 3.29 2.37 4.60
CA VAL A 276 4.21 3.42 4.13
C VAL A 276 3.42 4.61 3.57
N THR A 277 2.33 4.37 2.80
CA THR A 277 1.47 5.46 2.32
C THR A 277 0.83 6.25 3.47
N LEU A 278 0.40 5.57 4.54
CA LEU A 278 -0.10 6.18 5.77
C LEU A 278 0.99 6.98 6.50
N GLY A 279 2.20 6.41 6.65
CA GLY A 279 3.30 7.05 7.36
C GLY A 279 3.81 8.30 6.65
N LEU A 280 3.87 8.25 5.33
CA LEU A 280 4.33 9.37 4.49
C LEU A 280 3.31 10.50 4.45
N ASN A 281 2.04 10.21 4.16
CA ASN A 281 1.04 11.24 3.84
C ASN A 281 0.08 11.57 5.01
N ARG A 282 0.07 10.76 6.08
CA ARG A 282 -0.75 10.96 7.29
C ARG A 282 -2.21 11.28 6.95
N TRP A 283 -2.71 12.44 7.38
CA TRP A 283 -4.10 12.88 7.14
C TRP A 283 -4.48 13.06 5.67
N LYS A 284 -3.49 13.20 4.77
CA LYS A 284 -3.73 13.27 3.33
C LYS A 284 -3.81 11.89 2.67
N SER A 285 -3.44 10.82 3.35
CA SER A 285 -3.42 9.49 2.75
C SER A 285 -4.81 9.13 2.21
N TYR A 286 -4.87 8.69 0.95
CA TYR A 286 -6.12 8.26 0.30
C TYR A 286 -7.20 9.34 0.13
N GLU A 287 -6.87 10.63 0.30
CA GLU A 287 -7.80 11.75 0.09
C GLU A 287 -8.48 11.68 -1.30
N TYR A 288 -7.72 11.22 -2.28
CA TYR A 288 -8.11 11.13 -3.69
C TYR A 288 -8.59 9.75 -4.12
N THR A 289 -8.63 8.76 -3.22
CA THR A 289 -9.05 7.40 -3.55
C THR A 289 -10.56 7.39 -3.78
N LEU A 290 -10.96 6.97 -4.98
CA LEU A 290 -12.35 6.80 -5.39
C LEU A 290 -12.48 5.48 -6.17
N SER A 291 -13.37 4.61 -5.73
CA SER A 291 -13.71 3.39 -6.47
C SER A 291 -14.69 3.69 -7.61
N PRO A 292 -14.79 2.80 -8.62
CA PRO A 292 -15.82 2.90 -9.67
C PRO A 292 -17.26 2.93 -9.13
N ALA A 293 -17.50 2.34 -7.95
CA ALA A 293 -18.80 2.32 -7.29
C ALA A 293 -19.09 3.59 -6.47
N GLY A 294 -18.12 4.50 -6.33
CA GLY A 294 -18.29 5.75 -5.57
C GLY A 294 -17.78 5.71 -4.12
N ALA A 295 -17.11 4.62 -3.71
CA ALA A 295 -16.47 4.52 -2.40
C ALA A 295 -15.28 5.49 -2.31
N ARG A 296 -15.09 6.16 -1.17
CA ARG A 296 -14.06 7.21 -1.02
C ARG A 296 -13.26 7.11 0.28
N GLY A 297 -12.03 7.64 0.24
CA GLY A 297 -11.20 7.88 1.41
C GLY A 297 -10.59 6.64 2.05
N ILE A 298 -10.05 6.81 3.25
CA ILE A 298 -9.31 5.78 4.01
C ILE A 298 -10.15 4.53 4.30
N GLY A 299 -11.46 4.70 4.51
CA GLY A 299 -12.39 3.60 4.78
C GLY A 299 -13.15 3.09 3.56
N GLN A 300 -12.93 3.65 2.36
CA GLN A 300 -13.75 3.34 1.17
C GLN A 300 -15.26 3.42 1.46
N GLY A 301 -15.68 4.46 2.18
CA GLY A 301 -17.09 4.65 2.56
C GLY A 301 -17.97 4.97 1.35
N MET A 302 -19.13 4.33 1.27
CA MET A 302 -20.17 4.63 0.27
C MET A 302 -21.02 5.82 0.73
N GLU A 303 -21.42 6.68 -0.21
CA GLU A 303 -22.24 7.87 0.08
C GLU A 303 -23.57 7.51 0.75
N ARG A 304 -24.31 6.54 0.19
CA ARG A 304 -25.58 6.08 0.77
C ARG A 304 -25.43 5.55 2.20
N THR A 305 -24.33 4.84 2.47
CA THR A 305 -24.03 4.35 3.82
C THR A 305 -23.76 5.52 4.75
N TYR A 306 -22.93 6.48 4.32
CA TYR A 306 -22.63 7.69 5.09
C TYR A 306 -23.92 8.44 5.48
N THR A 307 -24.80 8.74 4.52
CA THR A 307 -26.06 9.43 4.77
C THR A 307 -26.95 8.66 5.75
N SER A 308 -27.01 7.33 5.62
CA SER A 308 -27.78 6.50 6.56
C SER A 308 -27.19 6.52 7.97
N ILE A 309 -25.87 6.43 8.11
CA ILE A 309 -25.19 6.44 9.41
C ILE A 309 -25.34 7.81 10.09
N ARG A 310 -25.11 8.91 9.36
CA ARG A 310 -25.33 10.27 9.86
C ARG A 310 -26.74 10.45 10.40
N GLY A 311 -27.77 10.02 9.65
CA GLY A 311 -29.16 10.11 10.09
C GLY A 311 -29.48 9.25 11.31
N LYS A 312 -28.84 8.08 11.46
CA LYS A 312 -29.06 7.16 12.60
C LYS A 312 -28.35 7.61 13.87
N TYR A 313 -27.12 8.12 13.75
CA TYR A 313 -26.26 8.50 14.88
C TYR A 313 -25.99 10.00 14.84
N VAL A 314 -27.03 10.81 15.01
CA VAL A 314 -26.94 12.28 14.93
C VAL A 314 -25.89 12.85 15.89
N LEU A 315 -25.81 12.31 17.11
CA LEU A 315 -24.83 12.72 18.13
C LEU A 315 -23.38 12.32 17.80
N ALA A 316 -23.17 11.53 16.75
CA ALA A 316 -21.82 11.27 16.25
C ALA A 316 -21.26 12.46 15.46
N ASP A 317 -21.99 13.57 15.30
CA ASP A 317 -21.51 14.82 14.68
C ASP A 317 -20.75 14.59 13.37
N LEU A 318 -21.38 13.84 12.46
CA LEU A 318 -20.88 13.62 11.11
C LEU A 318 -21.29 14.82 10.23
N PRO A 319 -20.36 15.44 9.48
CA PRO A 319 -20.65 16.62 8.66
C PRO A 319 -21.73 16.36 7.60
N GLU A 320 -22.37 17.42 7.11
CA GLU A 320 -23.37 17.30 6.05
C GLU A 320 -22.74 17.05 4.68
N ASP A 321 -21.56 17.62 4.42
CA ASP A 321 -20.80 17.30 3.22
C ASP A 321 -20.30 15.85 3.30
N HIS A 322 -21.01 14.98 2.58
CA HIS A 322 -20.72 13.56 2.52
C HIS A 322 -19.40 13.23 1.83
N ILE A 323 -18.80 14.16 1.06
CA ILE A 323 -17.46 13.96 0.49
C ILE A 323 -16.44 14.19 1.60
N GLU A 324 -16.49 15.34 2.25
CA GLU A 324 -15.62 15.67 3.40
C GLU A 324 -15.71 14.57 4.46
N GLY A 325 -16.92 14.21 4.88
CA GLY A 325 -17.15 13.22 5.93
C GLY A 325 -16.65 11.80 5.64
N ARG A 326 -16.30 11.48 4.39
CA ARG A 326 -15.73 10.18 3.99
C ARG A 326 -14.24 10.27 3.66
N VAL A 327 -13.73 11.47 3.43
CA VAL A 327 -12.34 11.74 3.03
C VAL A 327 -11.50 12.16 4.22
N ASP A 328 -12.03 13.02 5.09
CA ASP A 328 -11.41 13.35 6.37
C ASP A 328 -11.34 12.09 7.25
N HIS A 329 -10.15 11.73 7.72
CA HIS A 329 -9.94 10.45 8.39
C HIS A 329 -10.71 10.37 9.70
N HIS A 330 -10.79 11.47 10.45
CA HIS A 330 -11.43 11.47 11.76
C HIS A 330 -12.94 11.22 11.64
N THR A 331 -13.61 11.97 10.76
CA THR A 331 -15.03 11.82 10.49
C THR A 331 -15.34 10.48 9.78
N ALA A 332 -14.50 10.04 8.84
CA ALA A 332 -14.65 8.75 8.19
C ALA A 332 -14.55 7.59 9.19
N ILE A 333 -13.59 7.64 10.13
CA ILE A 333 -13.46 6.60 11.15
C ILE A 333 -14.64 6.61 12.12
N LYS A 334 -15.14 7.78 12.53
CA LYS A 334 -16.38 7.87 13.32
C LYS A 334 -17.54 7.20 12.60
N MET A 335 -17.67 7.45 11.29
CA MET A 335 -18.66 6.77 10.45
C MET A 335 -18.45 5.26 10.42
N MET A 336 -17.20 4.77 10.30
CA MET A 336 -16.91 3.33 10.33
C MET A 336 -17.29 2.69 11.67
N ILE A 337 -17.00 3.34 12.80
CA ILE A 337 -17.36 2.85 14.15
C ILE A 337 -18.89 2.73 14.28
N CYS A 338 -19.63 3.78 13.91
CA CYS A 338 -21.09 3.76 13.91
C CYS A 338 -21.67 2.75 12.91
N HIS A 339 -21.00 2.55 11.77
CA HIS A 339 -21.36 1.55 10.79
C HIS A 339 -21.24 0.13 11.36
N THR A 340 -20.17 -0.18 12.10
CA THR A 340 -20.02 -1.48 12.77
C THR A 340 -21.18 -1.77 13.73
N ASP A 341 -21.66 -0.78 14.50
CA ASP A 341 -22.88 -0.97 15.30
C ASP A 341 -24.12 -1.15 14.42
N ALA A 342 -24.22 -0.40 13.33
CA ALA A 342 -25.36 -0.47 12.43
C ALA A 342 -25.55 -1.86 11.83
N GLU A 343 -24.47 -2.61 11.59
CA GLU A 343 -24.52 -3.99 11.05
C GLU A 343 -25.45 -4.91 11.85
N TRP A 344 -25.67 -4.68 13.15
CA TRP A 344 -26.61 -5.46 13.95
C TRP A 344 -28.05 -5.46 13.42
N TRP A 345 -28.44 -4.50 12.57
CA TRP A 345 -29.81 -4.32 12.10
C TRP A 345 -30.42 -5.58 11.48
N ALA A 346 -29.64 -6.33 10.68
CA ALA A 346 -30.14 -7.53 10.01
C ALA A 346 -29.78 -8.83 10.73
N ILE A 347 -28.85 -8.78 11.70
CA ILE A 347 -28.33 -9.98 12.37
C ILE A 347 -29.43 -10.59 13.24
N LYS A 348 -29.91 -11.79 12.87
CA LYS A 348 -30.93 -12.52 13.63
C LYS A 348 -30.35 -13.23 14.86
N ASN A 349 -29.20 -13.88 14.74
CA ASN A 349 -28.58 -14.64 15.84
C ASN A 349 -27.60 -13.80 16.66
N ARG A 350 -28.08 -12.66 17.19
CA ARG A 350 -27.24 -11.73 17.98
C ARG A 350 -26.61 -12.40 19.21
N PRO A 351 -27.32 -13.21 20.03
CA PRO A 351 -26.73 -13.81 21.23
C PRO A 351 -25.50 -14.68 20.93
N ALA A 352 -25.51 -15.44 19.83
CA ALA A 352 -24.36 -16.26 19.45
C ALA A 352 -23.14 -15.40 19.06
N LEU A 353 -23.34 -14.32 18.31
CA LEU A 353 -22.26 -13.40 17.92
C LEU A 353 -21.78 -12.53 19.10
N LEU A 354 -22.63 -12.24 20.08
CA LEU A 354 -22.21 -11.57 21.31
C LEU A 354 -21.22 -12.44 22.11
N ARG A 355 -21.46 -13.76 22.16
CA ARG A 355 -20.57 -14.73 22.83
C ARG A 355 -19.30 -15.07 22.04
N ASN A 356 -19.33 -15.00 20.70
CA ASN A 356 -18.18 -15.32 19.86
C ASN A 356 -17.61 -14.06 19.18
N LYS A 357 -16.63 -13.41 19.83
CA LYS A 357 -15.99 -12.17 19.36
C LYS A 357 -15.37 -12.31 17.97
N TRP A 358 -14.67 -13.41 17.70
CA TRP A 358 -14.02 -13.63 16.41
C TRP A 358 -15.03 -13.82 15.28
N LYS A 359 -16.03 -14.69 15.45
CA LYS A 359 -17.09 -14.87 14.46
C LYS A 359 -17.85 -13.57 14.21
N ARG A 360 -18.14 -12.79 15.27
CA ARG A 360 -18.77 -11.46 15.14
C ARG A 360 -17.94 -10.53 14.28
N ARG A 361 -16.63 -10.45 14.52
CA ARG A 361 -15.71 -9.63 13.73
C ARG A 361 -15.73 -10.00 12.25
N LEU A 362 -15.68 -11.28 11.93
CA LEU A 362 -15.75 -11.73 10.53
C LEU A 362 -17.09 -11.41 9.88
N VAL A 363 -18.19 -11.50 10.63
CA VAL A 363 -19.51 -11.11 10.15
C VAL A 363 -19.57 -9.61 9.86
N PHE A 364 -19.03 -8.77 10.74
CA PHE A 364 -18.95 -7.32 10.51
C PHE A 364 -18.03 -6.96 9.34
N ALA A 365 -16.86 -7.59 9.22
CA ALA A 365 -15.97 -7.37 8.08
C ALA A 365 -16.63 -7.78 6.75
N ALA A 366 -17.33 -8.92 6.72
CA ALA A 366 -18.06 -9.36 5.54
C ALA A 366 -19.22 -8.40 5.19
N GLY A 367 -19.91 -7.90 6.22
CA GLY A 367 -21.05 -7.02 6.04
C GLY A 367 -20.63 -5.60 5.63
N TYR A 368 -19.47 -5.14 6.09
CA TYR A 368 -18.83 -3.91 5.61
C TYR A 368 -18.60 -3.95 4.09
N ASN A 369 -18.10 -5.09 3.56
CA ASN A 369 -17.84 -5.26 2.13
C ASN A 369 -19.10 -5.52 1.28
N ALA A 370 -20.04 -6.35 1.74
CA ALA A 370 -21.16 -6.83 0.90
C ALA A 370 -22.57 -6.55 1.41
N SER A 371 -22.72 -5.74 2.46
CA SER A 371 -23.93 -5.58 3.28
C SER A 371 -24.26 -6.80 4.15
N ILE A 372 -24.57 -6.52 5.41
CA ILE A 372 -24.95 -7.54 6.38
C ILE A 372 -26.18 -8.38 5.97
N ALA A 373 -27.09 -7.82 5.17
CA ALA A 373 -28.25 -8.58 4.69
C ALA A 373 -27.82 -9.78 3.84
N ARG A 374 -26.77 -9.63 3.01
CA ARG A 374 -26.21 -10.73 2.22
C ARG A 374 -25.49 -11.73 3.10
N VAL A 375 -24.74 -11.25 4.10
CA VAL A 375 -24.04 -12.11 5.07
C VAL A 375 -25.03 -12.96 5.86
N ASN A 376 -26.12 -12.39 6.35
CA ASN A 376 -27.15 -13.15 7.05
C ASN A 376 -27.80 -14.20 6.15
N LYS A 377 -28.10 -13.87 4.89
CA LYS A 377 -28.60 -14.86 3.92
C LYS A 377 -27.62 -16.02 3.72
N ALA A 378 -26.32 -15.74 3.69
CA ALA A 378 -25.28 -16.77 3.59
C ALA A 378 -25.19 -17.63 4.85
N LEU A 379 -25.23 -17.01 6.03
CA LEU A 379 -25.25 -17.73 7.31
C LEU A 379 -26.47 -18.64 7.44
N GLU A 380 -27.65 -18.17 7.03
CA GLU A 380 -28.90 -18.95 7.06
C GLU A 380 -28.88 -20.11 6.06
N SER A 381 -28.41 -19.85 4.83
CA SER A 381 -28.49 -20.85 3.76
C SER A 381 -27.37 -21.90 3.82
N CYS A 382 -26.20 -21.52 4.34
CA CYS A 382 -24.97 -22.33 4.23
C CYS A 382 -24.39 -22.73 5.59
N GLY A 383 -24.93 -22.21 6.70
CA GLY A 383 -24.47 -22.52 8.05
C GLY A 383 -22.98 -22.23 8.24
N ASN A 384 -22.22 -23.25 8.64
CA ASN A 384 -20.77 -23.12 8.88
C ASN A 384 -19.96 -22.92 7.59
N ASN A 385 -20.49 -23.32 6.44
CA ASN A 385 -19.81 -23.27 5.15
C ASN A 385 -20.03 -21.92 4.43
N TRP A 386 -20.60 -20.92 5.10
CA TRP A 386 -20.96 -19.62 4.50
C TRP A 386 -19.79 -18.87 3.86
N ARG A 387 -18.54 -19.15 4.29
CA ARG A 387 -17.30 -18.58 3.71
C ARG A 387 -16.70 -19.43 2.60
N GLU A 388 -17.14 -20.67 2.41
CA GLU A 388 -16.60 -21.57 1.39
C GLU A 388 -17.16 -21.22 0.01
N SER A 389 -16.43 -21.54 -1.06
CA SER A 389 -16.88 -21.33 -2.44
C SER A 389 -18.19 -22.04 -2.78
N SER A 390 -18.50 -23.14 -2.07
CA SER A 390 -19.76 -23.88 -2.16
C SER A 390 -20.99 -23.03 -1.80
N CYS A 391 -20.84 -22.02 -0.93
CA CYS A 391 -21.94 -21.15 -0.55
C CYS A 391 -22.18 -20.02 -1.56
N THR A 392 -23.09 -20.19 -2.51
CA THR A 392 -23.37 -19.18 -3.56
C THR A 392 -23.99 -17.87 -3.09
N LYS A 393 -24.35 -17.76 -1.80
CA LYS A 393 -25.02 -16.57 -1.24
C LYS A 393 -24.07 -15.46 -0.78
N LEU A 394 -22.81 -15.80 -0.48
CA LEU A 394 -21.78 -14.81 -0.18
C LEU A 394 -21.01 -14.46 -1.47
N PRO A 395 -20.79 -13.19 -1.81
CA PRO A 395 -20.02 -12.84 -2.99
C PRO A 395 -18.58 -13.38 -2.93
N GLY A 396 -18.03 -13.76 -4.10
CA GLY A 396 -16.65 -14.24 -4.20
C GLY A 396 -15.62 -13.18 -3.75
N GLU A 397 -15.89 -11.91 -4.04
CA GLU A 397 -15.08 -10.79 -3.55
C GLU A 397 -15.05 -10.72 -2.02
N THR A 398 -16.18 -10.86 -1.35
CA THR A 398 -16.26 -10.86 0.12
C THR A 398 -15.52 -12.02 0.75
N ARG A 399 -15.50 -13.19 0.12
CA ARG A 399 -14.65 -14.31 0.58
C ARG A 399 -13.17 -13.93 0.54
N ARG A 400 -12.71 -13.33 -0.56
CA ARG A 400 -11.32 -12.85 -0.70
C ARG A 400 -11.03 -11.73 0.30
N TYR A 401 -11.98 -10.82 0.52
CA TYR A 401 -11.92 -9.77 1.53
C TYR A 401 -11.67 -10.36 2.93
N LEU A 402 -12.38 -11.42 3.31
CA LEU A 402 -12.18 -12.08 4.60
C LEU A 402 -10.80 -12.75 4.70
N ILE A 403 -10.28 -13.32 3.62
CA ILE A 403 -8.91 -13.86 3.59
C ILE A 403 -7.89 -12.74 3.88
N LYS A 404 -8.02 -11.58 3.21
CA LYS A 404 -7.19 -10.39 3.48
C LYS A 404 -7.30 -9.96 4.95
N TYR A 405 -8.52 -9.78 5.42
CA TYR A 405 -8.81 -9.32 6.77
C TYR A 405 -8.19 -10.25 7.82
N GLU A 406 -8.40 -11.56 7.71
CA GLU A 406 -7.86 -12.55 8.65
C GLU A 406 -6.33 -12.60 8.63
N TRP A 407 -5.72 -12.54 7.44
CA TRP A 407 -4.27 -12.53 7.30
C TRP A 407 -3.68 -11.26 7.93
N ILE A 408 -4.20 -10.07 7.61
CA ILE A 408 -3.72 -8.80 8.18
C ILE A 408 -3.90 -8.79 9.70
N TYR A 409 -5.04 -9.26 10.22
CA TYR A 409 -5.26 -9.35 11.65
C TYR A 409 -4.20 -10.21 12.33
N LYS A 410 -3.87 -11.38 11.78
CA LYS A 410 -2.83 -12.25 12.34
C LYS A 410 -1.45 -11.61 12.23
N THR A 411 -1.12 -10.98 11.10
CA THR A 411 0.16 -10.28 10.93
C THR A 411 0.37 -9.20 11.98
N LEU A 412 -0.69 -8.46 12.35
CA LEU A 412 -0.60 -7.39 13.34
C LEU A 412 -0.76 -7.86 14.79
N PHE A 413 -1.55 -8.90 15.07
CA PHE A 413 -1.98 -9.21 16.45
C PHE A 413 -1.72 -10.65 16.90
N ASP A 414 -1.08 -11.49 16.07
CA ASP A 414 -0.63 -12.84 16.43
C ASP A 414 0.90 -12.93 16.30
N PRO A 415 1.64 -12.85 17.43
CA PRO A 415 3.10 -12.91 17.44
C PRO A 415 3.65 -14.16 16.75
N ALA A 416 3.04 -15.33 16.97
CA ALA A 416 3.51 -16.58 16.38
C ALA A 416 3.29 -16.60 14.86
N PHE A 417 2.19 -16.03 14.37
CA PHE A 417 1.97 -15.88 12.93
C PHE A 417 2.99 -14.92 12.31
N ARG A 418 3.20 -13.76 12.93
CA ARG A 418 4.15 -12.74 12.48
C ARG A 418 5.59 -13.27 12.44
N ASP A 419 6.02 -14.03 13.44
CA ASP A 419 7.35 -14.63 13.49
C ASP A 419 7.53 -15.69 12.41
N ARG A 420 6.50 -16.47 12.08
CA ARG A 420 6.56 -17.36 10.91
C ARG A 420 6.78 -16.58 9.62
N LEU A 421 6.09 -15.45 9.41
CA LEU A 421 6.27 -14.62 8.21
C LEU A 421 7.68 -14.08 8.10
N GLN A 422 8.31 -13.69 9.21
CA GLN A 422 9.72 -13.26 9.24
C GLN A 422 10.65 -14.40 8.78
N ASN A 423 10.39 -15.62 9.25
CA ASN A 423 11.24 -16.78 8.99
C ASN A 423 11.03 -17.41 7.61
N THR A 424 9.83 -17.30 7.02
CA THR A 424 9.53 -17.80 5.67
C THR A 424 9.73 -16.74 4.57
N GLY A 425 9.77 -15.45 4.93
CA GLY A 425 9.78 -14.33 3.99
C GLY A 425 11.12 -13.63 3.78
N LEU A 426 12.20 -14.00 4.49
CA LEU A 426 13.52 -13.34 4.39
C LEU A 426 14.51 -13.94 3.37
N ASN A 427 14.15 -14.99 2.61
CA ASN A 427 14.89 -15.32 1.38
C ASN A 427 14.52 -14.32 0.26
N MET A 428 14.76 -13.02 0.48
CA MET A 428 14.41 -11.93 -0.44
C MET A 428 15.49 -11.64 -1.49
N SER A 429 16.50 -12.50 -1.66
CA SER A 429 17.43 -12.43 -2.79
C SER A 429 16.79 -12.81 -4.13
N ASP A 430 15.62 -13.45 -4.13
CA ASP A 430 15.00 -14.03 -5.33
C ASP A 430 13.73 -13.30 -5.79
N ALA A 431 13.46 -12.10 -5.26
CA ALA A 431 12.35 -11.25 -5.73
C ALA A 431 12.66 -10.70 -7.12
N THR A 432 12.50 -11.56 -8.13
CA THR A 432 12.49 -11.19 -9.54
C THR A 432 11.34 -10.20 -9.74
N PRO A 433 11.54 -9.08 -10.47
CA PRO A 433 10.45 -8.19 -10.82
C PRO A 433 9.34 -8.99 -11.49
N ILE A 434 8.10 -8.79 -11.04
CA ILE A 434 6.92 -9.43 -11.63
C ILE A 434 6.88 -9.05 -13.13
N ALA A 435 7.27 -9.99 -13.99
CA ALA A 435 6.79 -10.01 -15.36
C ALA A 435 5.38 -10.61 -15.29
N SER A 436 4.35 -9.78 -15.34
CA SER A 436 2.98 -10.23 -15.57
C SER A 436 2.55 -9.83 -16.98
N LYS A 437 1.98 -10.81 -17.69
CA LYS A 437 1.19 -10.63 -18.90
C LYS A 437 -0.06 -9.81 -18.66
#